data_AF-A0A8C0AMV9-F1
#
_entry.id   AF-A0A8C0AMV9-F1
#
_cell.length_a   1.000
_cell.length_b   1.000
_cell.length_c   1.000
_cell.angle_alpha   90.00
_cell.angle_beta   90.00
_cell.angle_gamma   90.00
#
_symmetry.space_group_name_H-M   'P 1'
#
loop_
_entity.id
_entity.type
_entity.pdbx_description
1 polymer ?
#
loop_
_entity_poly.entity_id
_entity_poly.type
_entity_poly.pdbx_seq_one_letter_code
_entity_poly.pdbx_strand_id
1 'polypeptide(L)'
;PFCFTGIIAVGHINEAIDQGNPEKTLEALLLPTAKLQDVRPVNARHYQDVLYHAKAQKCKESQDESELLWLDEIQKGISDANNNIKEAA
;
A
#
# COMPACT_ATOMS: atom_id res chain seq x y z
N PRO A 1 -6.54 -20.02 -9.48
CA PRO A 1 -7.56 -18.96 -9.64
C PRO A 1 -7.12 -17.68 -8.91
N PHE A 2 -6.63 -16.68 -9.65
CA PHE A 2 -6.53 -15.32 -9.14
C PHE A 2 -7.95 -14.90 -8.73
N CYS A 3 -8.19 -14.76 -7.42
CA CYS A 3 -9.52 -14.44 -6.92
C CYS A 3 -9.80 -13.00 -7.35
N PHE A 4 -10.85 -12.78 -8.14
CA PHE A 4 -11.25 -11.46 -8.69
C PHE A 4 -11.33 -10.36 -7.62
N THR A 5 -11.44 -10.71 -6.35
CA THR A 5 -11.43 -9.80 -5.20
C THR A 5 -10.10 -9.07 -4.99
N GLY A 6 -8.97 -9.63 -5.40
CA GLY A 6 -7.65 -9.00 -5.21
C GLY A 6 -7.46 -7.74 -6.06
N ILE A 7 -8.04 -7.70 -7.27
CA ILE A 7 -7.95 -6.55 -8.18
C ILE A 7 -8.73 -5.35 -7.61
N ILE A 8 -9.89 -5.61 -6.99
CA ILE A 8 -10.72 -4.56 -6.38
C ILE A 8 -9.95 -3.92 -5.20
N ALA A 9 -9.27 -4.73 -4.39
CA ALA A 9 -8.45 -4.22 -3.29
C ALA A 9 -7.32 -3.30 -3.78
N VAL A 10 -6.61 -3.68 -4.85
CA VAL A 10 -5.55 -2.85 -5.47
C VAL A 10 -6.09 -1.48 -5.84
N GLY A 11 -7.25 -1.42 -6.51
CA GLY A 11 -7.87 -0.16 -6.90
C GLY A 11 -8.18 0.73 -5.70
N HIS A 12 -8.86 0.18 -4.68
CA HIS A 12 -9.19 0.94 -3.46
C HIS A 12 -7.95 1.45 -2.71
N ILE A 13 -6.91 0.63 -2.60
CA ILE A 13 -5.68 1.01 -1.90
C ILE A 13 -4.97 2.14 -2.65
N ASN A 14 -4.81 2.01 -3.98
CA ASN A 14 -4.16 3.06 -4.76
C ASN A 14 -4.97 4.37 -4.75
N GLU A 15 -6.30 4.28 -4.83
CA GLU A 15 -7.16 5.47 -4.72
C GLU A 15 -6.97 6.17 -3.37
N ALA A 16 -6.90 5.42 -2.27
CA ALA A 16 -6.65 5.98 -0.94
C ALA A 16 -5.25 6.60 -0.82
N ILE A 17 -4.24 5.96 -1.43
CA ILE A 17 -2.87 6.49 -1.51
C ILE A 17 -2.84 7.81 -2.27
N ASP A 18 -3.52 7.90 -3.42
CA ASP A 18 -3.59 9.12 -4.25
C ASP A 18 -4.33 10.25 -3.55
N GLN A 19 -5.33 9.92 -2.74
CA GLN A 19 -6.01 10.90 -1.89
C GLN A 19 -5.13 11.44 -0.76
N GLY A 20 -3.97 10.81 -0.49
CA GLY A 20 -3.09 11.22 0.60
C GLY A 20 -3.68 10.97 1.98
N ASN A 21 -4.68 10.08 2.10
CA ASN A 21 -5.39 9.86 3.37
C ASN A 21 -4.93 8.57 4.05
N PRO A 22 -4.16 8.67 5.15
CA PRO A 22 -3.60 7.50 5.83
C PRO A 22 -4.66 6.61 6.48
N GLU A 23 -5.80 7.16 6.91
CA GLU A 23 -6.89 6.37 7.50
C GLU A 23 -7.59 5.54 6.44
N LYS A 24 -7.89 6.15 5.28
CA LYS A 24 -8.48 5.42 4.13
C LYS A 24 -7.53 4.36 3.60
N THR A 25 -6.24 4.67 3.52
CA THR A 25 -5.24 3.70 3.07
C THR A 25 -5.20 2.54 4.04
N LEU A 26 -5.16 2.80 5.35
CA LEU A 26 -5.24 1.75 6.34
C LEU A 26 -6.51 0.90 6.21
N GLU A 27 -7.69 1.51 6.07
CA GLU A 27 -8.94 0.77 5.87
C GLU A 27 -8.87 -0.14 4.64
N ALA A 28 -8.34 0.39 3.53
CA ALA A 28 -8.16 -0.37 2.30
C ALA A 28 -7.16 -1.53 2.47
N LEU A 29 -6.08 -1.32 3.24
CA LEU A 29 -5.10 -2.37 3.56
C LEU A 29 -5.70 -3.46 4.47
N LEU A 30 -6.64 -3.09 5.34
CA LEU A 30 -7.35 -4.01 6.24
C LEU A 30 -8.48 -4.79 5.55
N LEU A 31 -8.78 -4.49 4.28
CA LEU A 31 -9.81 -5.22 3.55
C LEU A 31 -9.46 -6.71 3.43
N PRO A 32 -10.40 -7.62 3.74
CA PRO A 32 -10.16 -9.06 3.61
C PRO A 32 -9.92 -9.48 2.15
N THR A 33 -10.31 -8.64 1.19
CA THR A 33 -10.06 -8.82 -0.24
C THR A 33 -8.59 -8.58 -0.62
N ALA A 34 -7.87 -7.74 0.13
CA ALA A 34 -6.45 -7.45 -0.09
C ALA A 34 -5.55 -8.60 0.34
N LYS A 35 -5.99 -9.40 1.33
CA LYS A 35 -5.22 -10.52 1.91
C LYS A 35 -3.83 -10.10 2.42
N LEU A 36 -3.70 -8.85 2.85
CA LEU A 36 -2.46 -8.30 3.37
C LEU A 36 -2.21 -8.77 4.80
N GLN A 37 -0.95 -8.97 5.14
CA GLN A 37 -0.48 -9.47 6.43
C GLN A 37 0.31 -8.38 7.17
N ASP A 38 0.38 -8.52 8.50
CA ASP A 38 1.12 -7.63 9.39
C ASP A 38 0.71 -6.15 9.31
N VAL A 39 -0.51 -5.85 8.88
CA VAL A 39 -1.03 -4.48 8.85
C VAL A 39 -1.27 -4.00 10.29
N ARG A 40 -0.56 -2.94 10.70
CA ARG A 40 -0.65 -2.34 12.04
C ARG A 40 -1.33 -0.97 11.96
N PRO A 41 -2.48 -0.77 12.61
CA PRO A 41 -3.22 0.49 12.53
C PRO A 41 -2.42 1.70 13.05
N VAL A 42 -1.52 1.47 14.02
CA VAL A 42 -0.60 2.49 14.54
C VAL A 42 0.36 3.05 13.49
N ASN A 43 0.57 2.33 12.38
CA ASN A 43 1.49 2.70 11.31
C ASN A 43 0.77 3.32 10.09
N ALA A 44 -0.52 3.67 10.20
CA ALA A 44 -1.33 4.18 9.08
C ALA A 44 -0.62 5.28 8.26
N ARG A 45 -0.07 6.29 8.96
CA ARG A 45 0.70 7.36 8.33
C ARG A 45 1.96 6.85 7.64
N HIS A 46 2.70 5.96 8.29
CA HIS A 46 3.93 5.43 7.73
C HIS A 46 3.67 4.59 6.47
N TYR A 47 2.61 3.76 6.47
CA TYR A 47 2.20 3.03 5.27
C TYR A 47 1.82 3.96 4.14
N GLN A 48 1.06 5.02 4.44
CA GLN A 48 0.70 6.03 3.45
C GLN A 48 1.95 6.63 2.78
N ASP A 49 2.92 7.10 3.58
CA ASP A 49 4.14 7.70 3.04
C ASP A 49 4.95 6.70 2.21
N VAL A 50 5.19 5.50 2.75
CA VAL A 50 5.99 4.47 2.08
C VAL A 50 5.34 4.02 0.77
N LEU A 51 4.02 3.77 0.77
CA LEU A 51 3.30 3.36 -0.42
C LEU A 51 3.18 4.50 -1.44
N TYR A 52 2.96 5.74 -1.00
CA TYR A 52 2.96 6.89 -1.90
C TYR A 52 4.31 7.07 -2.60
N HIS A 53 5.41 6.98 -1.85
CA HIS A 53 6.76 7.04 -2.41
C HIS A 53 7.06 5.87 -3.35
N ALA A 54 6.68 4.65 -2.96
CA ALA A 54 6.85 3.48 -3.81
C ALA A 54 6.10 3.64 -5.14
N LYS A 55 4.86 4.14 -5.10
CA LYS A 55 4.05 4.42 -6.30
C LYS A 55 4.73 5.48 -7.17
N ALA A 56 5.13 6.61 -6.59
CA ALA A 56 5.78 7.69 -7.31
C ALA A 56 7.10 7.25 -7.98
N GLN A 57 7.88 6.40 -7.31
CA GLN A 57 9.10 5.82 -7.88
C GLN A 57 8.77 4.91 -9.07
N LYS A 58 7.74 4.07 -8.93
CA LYS A 58 7.30 3.15 -9.98
C LYS A 58 6.84 3.92 -11.23
N CYS A 59 5.98 4.93 -11.06
CA CYS A 59 5.53 5.81 -12.15
C CYS A 59 6.72 6.47 -12.88
N LYS A 60 7.75 6.86 -12.13
CA LYS A 60 8.97 7.44 -12.70
C LYS A 60 9.82 6.43 -13.47
N GLU A 61 9.88 5.17 -13.02
CA GLU A 61 10.61 4.09 -13.68
C GLU A 61 9.92 3.60 -14.95
N SER A 62 8.60 3.40 -14.91
CA SER A 62 7.79 2.99 -16.07
C SER A 62 7.43 4.15 -17.01
N GLN A 63 7.73 5.39 -16.62
CA GLN A 63 7.37 6.60 -17.37
C GLN A 63 5.85 6.73 -17.61
N ASP A 64 5.06 6.16 -16.69
CA ASP A 64 3.61 6.12 -16.71
C ASP A 64 3.05 6.56 -15.36
N GLU A 65 2.40 7.72 -15.33
CA GLU A 65 1.81 8.30 -14.12
C GLU A 65 0.57 7.52 -13.64
N SER A 66 0.01 6.65 -14.50
CA SER A 66 -1.17 5.83 -14.19
C SER A 66 -0.81 4.48 -13.57
N GLU A 67 0.48 4.22 -13.30
CA GLU A 67 0.88 2.97 -12.69
C GLU A 67 0.31 2.79 -11.27
N LEU A 68 -0.22 1.61 -11.02
CA LEU A 68 -0.75 1.21 -9.73
C LEU A 68 0.24 0.27 -9.03
N LEU A 69 0.31 0.38 -7.71
CA LEU A 69 0.98 -0.63 -6.90
C LEU A 69 0.13 -1.89 -6.83
N TRP A 70 0.70 -3.02 -7.24
CA TRP A 70 0.05 -4.32 -7.10
C TRP A 70 0.11 -4.83 -5.66
N LEU A 71 -0.70 -5.83 -5.31
CA LEU A 71 -0.77 -6.36 -3.93
C LEU A 71 0.60 -6.81 -3.38
N ASP A 72 1.44 -7.44 -4.20
CA ASP A 72 2.80 -7.83 -3.79
C ASP A 72 3.65 -6.62 -3.39
N GLU A 73 3.56 -5.53 -4.14
CA GLU A 73 4.31 -4.29 -3.86
C GLU A 73 3.80 -3.60 -2.61
N ILE A 74 2.47 -3.59 -2.44
CA ILE A 74 1.82 -3.05 -1.25
C ILE A 74 2.22 -3.86 -0.01
N GLN A 75 2.21 -5.18 -0.09
CA GLN A 75 2.63 -6.07 1.00
C GLN A 75 4.11 -5.84 1.35
N LYS A 76 4.96 -5.66 0.33
CA LYS A 76 6.37 -5.34 0.53
C LYS A 76 6.52 -4.00 1.26
N GLY A 77 5.82 -2.96 0.81
CA GLY A 77 5.83 -1.65 1.46
C GLY A 77 5.37 -1.70 2.93
N ILE A 78 4.34 -2.48 3.25
CA ILE A 78 3.90 -2.71 4.64
C ILE A 78 5.00 -3.39 5.46
N SER A 79 5.62 -4.43 4.90
CA SER A 79 6.68 -5.19 5.56
C SER A 79 7.90 -4.30 5.85
N ASP A 80 8.31 -3.50 4.85
CA ASP A 80 9.42 -2.56 4.96
C ASP A 80 9.11 -1.46 5.99
N ALA A 81 7.92 -0.87 5.93
CA ALA A 81 7.45 0.10 6.93
C ALA A 81 7.44 -0.47 8.36
N ASN A 82 7.04 -1.74 8.52
CA ASN A 82 7.03 -2.41 9.81
C ASN A 82 8.43 -2.72 10.35
N ASN A 83 9.39 -2.98 9.45
CA ASN A 83 10.77 -3.27 9.82
C ASN A 83 11.57 -1.98 10.08
N ASN A 84 11.33 -0.92 9.32
CA ASN A 84 12.01 0.37 9.48
C ASN A 84 11.71 1.01 10.85
N ILE A 85 10.50 0.82 11.40
CA ILE A 85 10.16 1.27 12.76
C ILE A 85 10.97 0.52 13.84
N LYS A 86 11.46 -0.69 13.58
CA LYS A 86 12.29 -1.44 14.54
C LYS A 86 13.73 -0.90 14.63
N GLU A 87 14.20 -0.13 13.66
CA GLU A 87 15.55 0.47 13.69
C GLU A 87 15.59 1.84 14.40
N ALA A 88 14.43 2.40 14.78
CA ALA A 88 14.35 3.66 15.52
C ALA A 88 14.16 3.49 17.04
N ALA A 89 14.27 2.27 17.58
CA ALA A 89 14.07 1.95 19.00
C ALA A 89 15.35 1.49 19.70
#